data_AF-D8FUL5-F1
#
_entry.id   AF-D8FUL5-F1
#
_cell.length_a   1.000
_cell.length_b   1.000
_cell.length_c   1.000
_cell.angle_alpha   90.00
_cell.angle_beta   90.00
_cell.angle_gamma   90.00
#
_symmetry.space_group_name_H-M   'P 1'
#
loop_
_entity.id
_entity.type
_entity.pdbx_description
1 polymer ?
#
loop_
_entity_poly.entity_id
_entity_poly.type
_entity_poly.pdbx_seq_one_letter_code
_entity_poly.pdbx_strand_id
1 'polypeptide(L)'
;MGTLYINQDDVFIGKTDERLNVKLKNQTLQDVPLIHLDGVVIMGRATISPAAIDELMQRKIPLTFLSDTGHFLGKLEPELSKNIFVRNAQWKAAGETPQAIHVVQGFIRGKLKNYRNSLTQTKRDHSELNLESAIDRISDIIVKIDKTHNIDSLRGLEGAGSAAYFGVFNQLIRAEGFVFKPRHRPATDPVNSLMNFAYTLLRHDVQSAINIVGFDPYLGYLHVQRYGRVGLAFDLMEEFRPLVADNMIFNAINRRIITINDFTVEPISNVVRLSVEGRKEFLKAYEKKKQSEFKHPVLGKKCTYQEAFEIQARLLAKYLMGEIDQYPPLVLR
;
A
#
# COMPACT_ATOMS: atom_id res chain seq x y z
N MET A 1 19.85 4.95 10.86
CA MET A 1 20.07 4.80 9.41
C MET A 1 18.71 4.85 8.72
N GLY A 2 18.66 5.26 7.46
CA GLY A 2 17.40 5.49 6.76
C GLY A 2 17.51 5.50 5.24
N THR A 3 16.36 5.50 4.57
CA THR A 3 16.26 5.53 3.11
C THR A 3 16.25 6.98 2.63
N LEU A 4 17.12 7.33 1.67
CA LEU A 4 17.10 8.62 1.00
C LEU A 4 16.13 8.60 -0.18
N TYR A 5 15.11 9.44 -0.13
CA TYR A 5 14.12 9.60 -1.20
C TYR A 5 14.43 10.82 -2.07
N ILE A 6 14.61 10.60 -3.37
CA ILE A 6 14.84 11.64 -4.37
C ILE A 6 13.58 11.77 -5.24
N ASN A 7 12.80 12.82 -5.00
CA ASN A 7 11.52 13.04 -5.67
C ASN A 7 11.54 14.27 -6.62
N GLN A 8 12.70 14.93 -6.75
CA GLN A 8 12.86 16.11 -7.56
C GLN A 8 13.38 15.72 -8.94
N ASP A 9 12.67 16.15 -9.98
CA ASP A 9 13.07 15.94 -11.36
C ASP A 9 14.30 16.78 -11.75
N ASP A 10 15.05 16.25 -12.72
CA ASP A 10 16.23 16.82 -13.37
C ASP A 10 17.40 17.09 -12.40
N VAL A 11 17.44 16.38 -11.27
CA VAL A 11 18.55 16.45 -10.32
C VAL A 11 19.71 15.55 -10.73
N PHE A 12 20.91 15.99 -10.39
CA PHE A 12 22.14 15.22 -10.47
C PHE A 12 22.55 14.73 -9.09
N ILE A 13 22.71 13.42 -8.94
CA ILE A 13 23.16 12.75 -7.74
C ILE A 13 24.63 12.37 -7.94
N GLY A 14 25.50 12.97 -7.14
CA GLY A 14 26.94 12.71 -7.17
C GLY A 14 27.47 12.32 -5.80
N LYS A 15 28.69 11.80 -5.78
CA LYS A 15 29.46 11.57 -4.56
C LYS A 15 30.49 12.69 -4.43
N THR A 16 30.60 13.28 -3.25
CA THR A 16 31.76 14.06 -2.82
C THR A 16 32.21 13.49 -1.47
N ASP A 17 33.42 12.93 -1.41
CA ASP A 17 33.94 12.24 -0.22
C ASP A 17 32.95 11.20 0.34
N GLU A 18 32.73 11.18 1.65
CA GLU A 18 31.85 10.21 2.34
C GLU A 18 30.35 10.57 2.25
N ARG A 19 29.96 11.39 1.27
CA ARG A 19 28.64 11.99 1.19
C ARG A 19 28.04 11.89 -0.21
N LEU A 20 26.71 11.75 -0.23
CA LEU A 20 25.91 11.80 -1.44
C LEU A 20 25.28 13.19 -1.56
N ASN A 21 25.56 13.89 -2.67
CA ASN A 21 25.03 15.22 -2.96
C ASN A 21 23.97 15.15 -4.05
N VAL A 22 22.85 15.81 -3.79
CA VAL A 22 21.75 15.97 -4.75
C VAL A 22 21.75 17.42 -5.21
N LYS A 23 21.97 17.65 -6.50
CA LYS A 23 22.13 18.99 -7.08
C LYS A 23 21.07 19.26 -8.15
N LEU A 24 20.51 20.47 -8.17
CA LEU A 24 19.67 20.98 -9.26
C LEU A 24 20.28 22.28 -9.77
N LYS A 25 20.61 22.36 -11.06
CA LYS A 25 21.16 23.58 -11.70
C LYS A 25 22.27 24.26 -10.85
N ASN A 26 23.27 23.47 -10.42
CA ASN A 26 24.39 23.87 -9.56
C ASN A 26 24.08 24.20 -8.08
N GLN A 27 22.82 24.14 -7.65
CA GLN A 27 22.47 24.27 -6.23
C GLN A 27 22.39 22.89 -5.56
N THR A 28 23.07 22.72 -4.43
CA THR A 28 22.93 21.51 -3.59
C THR A 28 21.60 21.57 -2.84
N LEU A 29 20.69 20.65 -3.17
CA LEU A 29 19.40 20.48 -2.51
C LEU A 29 19.53 19.65 -1.23
N GLN A 30 20.31 18.58 -1.30
CA GLN A 30 20.55 17.69 -0.17
C GLN A 30 22.00 17.21 -0.17
N ASP A 31 22.53 16.99 1.02
CA ASP A 31 23.87 16.48 1.26
C ASP A 31 23.85 15.53 2.45
N VAL A 32 23.98 14.22 2.18
CA VAL A 32 23.72 13.18 3.18
C VAL A 32 24.96 12.28 3.35
N PRO A 33 25.44 12.06 4.60
CA PRO A 33 26.50 11.10 4.86
C PRO A 33 26.08 9.68 4.47
N LEU A 34 26.93 8.98 3.71
CA LEU A 34 26.65 7.61 3.27
C LEU A 34 26.47 6.64 4.45
N ILE A 35 27.17 6.87 5.57
CA ILE A 35 27.06 6.06 6.79
C ILE A 35 25.66 6.07 7.43
N HIS A 36 24.83 7.05 7.10
CA HIS A 36 23.45 7.12 7.59
C HIS A 36 22.44 6.49 6.64
N LEU A 37 22.87 6.00 5.47
CA LEU A 37 21.99 5.50 4.43
C LEU A 37 21.89 3.97 4.47
N ASP A 38 20.65 3.47 4.52
CA ASP A 38 20.32 2.05 4.32
C ASP A 38 19.84 1.77 2.89
N GLY A 39 19.52 2.80 2.12
CA GLY A 39 19.05 2.69 0.75
C GLY A 39 18.85 4.05 0.10
N VAL A 40 18.82 4.09 -1.23
CA VAL A 40 18.47 5.28 -2.01
C VAL A 40 17.32 4.91 -2.94
N VAL A 41 16.29 5.74 -2.97
CA VAL A 41 15.12 5.59 -3.85
C VAL A 41 15.05 6.82 -4.75
N ILE A 42 15.18 6.60 -6.05
CA ILE A 42 14.98 7.63 -7.08
C ILE A 42 13.57 7.49 -7.61
N MET A 43 12.79 8.57 -7.51
CA MET A 43 11.46 8.68 -8.08
C MET A 43 11.48 9.71 -9.22
N GLY A 44 11.13 9.29 -10.43
CA GLY A 44 11.08 10.19 -11.59
C GLY A 44 12.43 10.36 -12.30
N ARG A 45 12.74 11.58 -12.75
CA ARG A 45 13.88 11.83 -13.65
C ARG A 45 15.08 12.35 -12.88
N ALA A 46 15.97 11.47 -12.43
CA ALA A 46 17.25 11.87 -11.86
C ALA A 46 18.42 11.20 -12.56
N THR A 47 19.54 11.91 -12.65
CA THR A 47 20.80 11.36 -13.14
C THR A 47 21.69 11.06 -11.96
N ILE A 48 22.21 9.84 -11.84
CA ILE A 48 23.19 9.47 -10.82
C ILE A 48 24.53 9.17 -11.48
N SER A 49 25.62 9.67 -10.89
CA SER A 49 26.96 9.44 -11.44
C SER A 49 27.43 8.00 -11.25
N PRO A 50 28.25 7.45 -12.16
CA PRO A 50 28.82 6.11 -11.98
C PRO A 50 29.60 5.96 -10.67
N ALA A 51 30.32 7.00 -10.24
CA ALA A 51 31.06 7.00 -8.98
C ALA A 51 30.13 6.91 -7.74
N ALA A 52 28.95 7.54 -7.80
CA ALA A 52 27.95 7.39 -6.76
C ALA A 52 27.35 5.99 -6.75
N ILE A 53 27.06 5.40 -7.91
CA ILE A 53 26.58 4.01 -8.01
C ILE A 53 27.62 3.05 -7.41
N ASP A 54 28.88 3.16 -7.82
CA ASP A 54 29.98 2.28 -7.35
C ASP A 54 30.12 2.35 -5.83
N GLU A 55 30.14 3.55 -5.25
CA GLU A 55 30.21 3.75 -3.81
C GLU A 55 29.00 3.14 -3.07
N LEU A 56 27.78 3.33 -3.59
CA LEU A 56 26.58 2.72 -3.02
C LEU A 56 26.68 1.19 -3.04
N MET A 57 27.16 0.59 -4.13
CA MET A 57 27.33 -0.86 -4.25
C MET A 57 28.40 -1.39 -3.29
N GLN A 58 29.56 -0.73 -3.20
CA GLN A 58 30.63 -1.11 -2.27
C GLN A 58 30.17 -1.06 -0.81
N ARG A 59 29.35 -0.06 -0.45
CA ARG A 59 28.76 0.08 0.90
C ARG A 59 27.54 -0.80 1.14
N LYS A 60 27.12 -1.56 0.12
CA LYS A 60 25.93 -2.42 0.17
C LYS A 60 24.63 -1.63 0.41
N ILE A 61 24.55 -0.43 -0.16
CA ILE A 61 23.38 0.45 -0.11
C ILE A 61 22.60 0.24 -1.44
N PRO A 62 21.42 -0.38 -1.43
CA PRO A 62 20.63 -0.60 -2.64
C PRO A 62 20.12 0.71 -3.23
N LEU A 63 20.07 0.76 -4.56
CA LEU A 63 19.50 1.87 -5.32
C LEU A 63 18.23 1.40 -6.04
N THR A 64 17.08 1.93 -5.66
CA THR A 64 15.78 1.59 -6.24
C THR A 64 15.29 2.70 -7.16
N PHE A 65 14.77 2.33 -8.32
CA PHE A 65 14.15 3.23 -9.27
C PHE A 65 12.63 3.02 -9.27
N LEU A 66 11.90 4.10 -9.01
CA LEU A 66 10.46 4.17 -9.16
C LEU A 66 10.12 5.15 -10.30
N SER A 67 8.96 4.96 -10.94
CA SER A 67 8.39 6.01 -11.78
C SER A 67 8.06 7.25 -10.94
N ASP A 68 7.78 8.36 -11.63
CA ASP A 68 7.17 9.57 -11.06
C ASP A 68 5.94 9.30 -10.19
N THR A 69 5.20 8.24 -10.52
CA THR A 69 3.98 7.75 -9.89
C THR A 69 4.24 6.68 -8.82
N GLY A 70 5.50 6.39 -8.48
CA GLY A 70 5.88 5.43 -7.43
C GLY A 70 5.87 3.94 -7.85
N HIS A 71 5.67 3.66 -9.13
CA HIS A 71 5.73 2.29 -9.66
C HIS A 71 7.17 1.77 -9.65
N PHE A 72 7.42 0.62 -9.02
CA PHE A 72 8.73 -0.03 -9.05
C PHE A 72 9.19 -0.37 -10.47
N LEU A 73 10.27 0.25 -10.94
CA LEU A 73 10.86 0.00 -12.26
C LEU A 73 11.94 -1.08 -12.19
N GLY A 74 12.76 -1.01 -11.15
CA GLY A 74 13.88 -1.92 -10.94
C GLY A 74 14.74 -1.46 -9.79
N LYS A 75 15.74 -2.26 -9.45
CA LYS A 75 16.73 -1.93 -8.43
C LYS A 75 18.11 -2.39 -8.86
N LEU A 76 19.12 -1.62 -8.50
CA LEU A 76 20.51 -2.06 -8.46
C LEU A 76 20.82 -2.48 -7.03
N GLU A 77 21.18 -3.75 -6.87
CA GLU A 77 21.58 -4.32 -5.59
C GLU A 77 23.08 -4.67 -5.60
N PRO A 78 23.75 -4.56 -4.45
CA PRO A 78 25.12 -5.03 -4.32
C PRO A 78 25.21 -6.55 -4.55
N GLU A 79 26.39 -7.01 -4.98
CA GLU A 79 26.67 -8.43 -5.30
C GLU A 79 26.23 -9.41 -4.19
N LEU A 80 26.35 -8.98 -2.93
CA LEU A 80 25.84 -9.69 -1.76
C LEU A 80 24.83 -8.81 -1.02
N SER A 81 23.54 -9.03 -1.27
CA SER A 81 22.47 -8.35 -0.52
C SER A 81 22.46 -8.83 0.94
N LYS A 82 22.36 -7.91 1.90
CA LYS A 82 22.09 -8.24 3.32
C LYS A 82 20.69 -8.86 3.52
N ASN A 83 19.83 -8.78 2.51
CA ASN A 83 18.41 -9.13 2.60
C ASN A 83 18.12 -10.64 2.60
N ILE A 84 19.14 -11.51 2.58
CA ILE A 84 18.92 -12.95 2.70
C ILE A 84 18.27 -13.32 4.03
N PHE A 85 18.50 -12.57 5.12
CA PHE A 85 17.87 -12.85 6.41
C PHE A 85 16.35 -12.64 6.38
N VAL A 86 15.88 -11.53 5.81
CA VAL A 86 14.45 -11.25 5.63
C VAL A 86 13.81 -12.31 4.75
N ARG A 87 14.42 -12.65 3.61
CA ARG A 87 13.89 -13.71 2.72
C ARG A 87 13.89 -15.07 3.42
N ASN A 88 14.99 -15.46 4.06
CA ASN A 88 15.05 -16.73 4.79
C ASN A 88 13.97 -16.82 5.87
N ALA A 89 13.78 -15.77 6.67
CA ALA A 89 12.71 -15.69 7.65
C ALA A 89 11.31 -15.77 7.01
N GLN A 90 11.11 -15.04 5.90
CA GLN A 90 9.85 -15.07 5.14
C GLN A 90 9.50 -16.48 4.65
N TRP A 91 10.48 -17.17 4.07
CA TRP A 91 10.35 -18.53 3.55
C TRP A 91 10.16 -19.56 4.66
N LYS A 92 10.88 -19.44 5.78
CA LYS A 92 10.69 -20.30 6.97
C LYS A 92 9.31 -20.19 7.57
N ALA A 93 8.70 -19.00 7.53
CA ALA A 93 7.36 -18.79 8.03
C ALA A 93 6.26 -19.28 7.07
N ALA A 94 6.56 -19.61 5.80
CA ALA A 94 5.55 -19.96 4.81
C ALA A 94 4.75 -21.24 5.18
N GLY A 95 3.51 -21.32 4.71
CA GLY A 95 2.58 -22.41 5.04
C GLY A 95 1.76 -22.08 6.30
N GLU A 96 1.30 -23.12 7.02
CA GLU A 96 0.51 -22.97 8.25
C GLU A 96 1.39 -22.89 9.51
N THR A 97 2.46 -22.11 9.46
CA THR A 97 3.27 -21.88 10.66
C THR A 97 2.56 -20.92 11.63
N PRO A 98 2.87 -20.97 12.93
CA PRO A 98 2.36 -19.99 13.89
C PRO A 98 2.66 -18.53 13.48
N GLN A 99 3.83 -18.29 12.87
CA GLN A 99 4.21 -16.96 12.38
C GLN A 99 3.33 -16.49 11.22
N ALA A 100 3.11 -17.34 10.21
CA ALA A 100 2.22 -17.01 9.09
C ALA A 100 0.78 -16.80 9.55
N ILE A 101 0.26 -17.68 10.42
CA ILE A 101 -1.09 -17.53 10.99
C ILE A 101 -1.23 -16.18 11.69
N HIS A 102 -0.28 -15.80 12.54
CA HIS A 102 -0.29 -14.52 13.23
C HIS A 102 -0.27 -13.32 12.27
N VAL A 103 0.56 -13.39 11.23
CA VAL A 103 0.65 -12.35 10.20
C VAL A 103 -0.67 -12.21 9.43
N VAL A 104 -1.27 -13.34 9.02
CA VAL A 104 -2.57 -13.36 8.33
C VAL A 104 -3.67 -12.80 9.21
N GLN A 105 -3.71 -13.19 10.49
CA GLN A 105 -4.61 -12.59 11.48
C GLN A 105 -4.38 -11.08 11.60
N GLY A 106 -3.12 -10.63 11.59
CA GLY A 106 -2.69 -9.23 11.52
C GLY A 106 -3.37 -8.48 10.37
N PHE A 107 -3.13 -8.91 9.14
CA PHE A 107 -3.66 -8.27 7.93
C PHE A 107 -5.19 -8.17 7.95
N ILE A 108 -5.88 -9.26 8.28
CA ILE A 108 -7.35 -9.29 8.32
C ILE A 108 -7.86 -8.38 9.44
N ARG A 109 -7.24 -8.41 10.62
CA ARG A 109 -7.63 -7.58 11.76
C ARG A 109 -7.44 -6.09 11.44
N GLY A 110 -6.33 -5.73 10.78
CA GLY A 110 -6.07 -4.38 10.29
C GLY A 110 -7.19 -3.90 9.35
N LYS A 111 -7.45 -4.68 8.29
CA LYS A 111 -8.51 -4.41 7.32
C LYS A 111 -9.88 -4.21 7.97
N LEU A 112 -10.33 -5.20 8.76
CA LEU A 112 -11.69 -5.20 9.31
C LEU A 112 -11.89 -4.13 10.38
N LYS A 113 -10.87 -3.86 11.22
CA LYS A 113 -10.96 -2.73 12.17
C LYS A 113 -11.05 -1.41 11.44
N ASN A 114 -10.28 -1.20 10.37
CA ASN A 114 -10.36 0.03 9.58
C ASN A 114 -11.69 0.16 8.81
N TYR A 115 -12.26 -0.94 8.30
CA TYR A 115 -13.63 -0.92 7.76
C TYR A 115 -14.65 -0.50 8.81
N ARG A 116 -14.63 -1.14 9.99
CA ARG A 116 -15.55 -0.79 11.08
C ARG A 116 -15.39 0.67 11.49
N ASN A 117 -14.17 1.17 11.64
CA ASN A 117 -13.91 2.55 12.04
C ASN A 117 -14.42 3.54 10.98
N SER A 118 -14.20 3.25 9.69
CA SER A 118 -14.73 4.05 8.57
C SER A 118 -16.27 4.10 8.58
N LEU A 119 -16.94 2.95 8.78
CA LEU A 119 -18.40 2.90 8.89
C LEU A 119 -18.91 3.62 10.14
N THR A 120 -18.24 3.45 11.28
CA THR A 120 -18.60 4.10 12.55
C THR A 120 -18.48 5.62 12.44
N GLN A 121 -17.40 6.10 11.82
CA GLN A 121 -17.22 7.53 11.58
C GLN A 121 -18.31 8.07 10.64
N THR A 122 -18.56 7.37 9.52
CA THR A 122 -19.63 7.77 8.60
C THR A 122 -21.00 7.81 9.29
N LYS A 123 -21.34 6.82 10.13
CA LYS A 123 -22.60 6.80 10.90
C LYS A 123 -22.72 8.00 11.85
N ARG A 124 -21.62 8.42 12.47
CA ARG A 124 -21.61 9.62 13.35
C ARG A 124 -21.86 10.89 12.55
N ASP A 125 -21.26 11.00 11.37
CA ASP A 125 -21.39 12.16 10.49
C ASP A 125 -22.75 12.18 9.76
N HIS A 126 -23.36 11.00 9.58
CA HIS A 126 -24.59 10.74 8.82
C HIS A 126 -25.49 9.71 9.54
N SER A 127 -26.17 10.17 10.60
CA SER A 127 -26.99 9.31 11.47
C SER A 127 -28.19 8.64 10.78
N GLU A 128 -28.59 9.16 9.62
CA GLU A 128 -29.67 8.64 8.78
C GLU A 128 -29.31 7.33 8.07
N LEU A 129 -28.02 7.01 7.95
CA LEU A 129 -27.56 5.81 7.24
C LEU A 129 -27.67 4.56 8.13
N ASN A 130 -28.24 3.49 7.58
CA ASN A 130 -28.36 2.22 8.29
C ASN A 130 -27.10 1.36 8.11
N LEU A 131 -26.09 1.66 8.92
CA LEU A 131 -24.79 0.98 8.92
C LEU A 131 -24.58 0.01 10.09
N GLU A 132 -25.50 -0.03 11.06
CA GLU A 132 -25.27 -0.72 12.34
C GLU A 132 -25.08 -2.21 12.18
N SER A 133 -25.95 -2.87 11.41
CA SER A 133 -25.84 -4.31 11.19
C SER A 133 -24.50 -4.71 10.55
N ALA A 134 -23.93 -3.87 9.68
CA ALA A 134 -22.62 -4.12 9.10
C ALA A 134 -21.48 -3.91 10.12
N ILE A 135 -21.58 -2.86 10.95
CA ILE A 135 -20.62 -2.58 12.03
C ILE A 135 -20.58 -3.71 13.05
N ASP A 136 -21.75 -4.20 13.48
CA ASP A 136 -21.88 -5.30 14.45
C ASP A 136 -21.32 -6.59 13.87
N ARG A 137 -21.71 -6.94 12.65
CA ARG A 137 -21.22 -8.14 11.97
C ARG A 137 -19.70 -8.13 11.80
N ILE A 138 -19.11 -6.99 11.44
CA ILE A 138 -17.65 -6.86 11.35
C ILE A 138 -17.00 -7.00 12.74
N SER A 139 -17.62 -6.44 13.78
CA SER A 139 -17.13 -6.55 15.17
C SER A 139 -17.12 -7.99 15.65
N ASP A 140 -18.19 -8.75 15.40
CA ASP A 140 -18.28 -10.17 15.74
C ASP A 140 -17.22 -11.02 15.03
N ILE A 141 -16.94 -10.70 13.76
CA ILE A 141 -15.90 -11.39 12.99
C ILE A 141 -14.51 -11.08 13.56
N ILE A 142 -14.24 -9.83 13.93
CA ILE A 142 -12.95 -9.43 14.51
C ILE A 142 -12.63 -10.25 15.77
N VAL A 143 -13.61 -10.54 16.62
CA VAL A 143 -13.44 -11.36 17.83
C VAL A 143 -13.03 -12.81 17.53
N LYS A 144 -13.41 -13.34 16.36
CA LYS A 144 -13.12 -14.72 15.94
C LYS A 144 -11.72 -14.89 15.36
N ILE A 145 -11.09 -13.81 14.88
CA ILE A 145 -9.78 -13.85 14.21
C ILE A 145 -8.73 -14.49 15.12
N ASP A 146 -8.62 -14.02 16.36
CA ASP A 146 -7.56 -14.43 17.30
C ASP A 146 -7.68 -15.92 17.71
N LYS A 147 -8.89 -16.50 17.57
CA LYS A 147 -9.20 -17.89 17.90
C LYS A 147 -9.08 -18.85 16.72
N THR A 148 -8.80 -18.33 15.52
CA THR A 148 -8.78 -19.12 14.28
C THR A 148 -7.34 -19.31 13.84
N HIS A 149 -6.89 -20.57 13.80
CA HIS A 149 -5.48 -20.94 13.57
C HIS A 149 -5.26 -21.71 12.26
N ASN A 150 -6.15 -21.52 11.29
CA ASN A 150 -6.04 -22.12 9.96
C ASN A 150 -6.28 -21.03 8.91
N ILE A 151 -5.43 -20.98 7.88
CA ILE A 151 -5.40 -19.85 6.94
C ILE A 151 -6.67 -19.83 6.07
N ASP A 152 -7.20 -20.99 5.68
CA ASP A 152 -8.44 -21.06 4.91
C ASP A 152 -9.65 -20.55 5.69
N SER A 153 -9.72 -20.91 6.97
CA SER A 153 -10.77 -20.39 7.88
C SER A 153 -10.64 -18.87 8.06
N LEU A 154 -9.40 -18.35 8.17
CA LEU A 154 -9.13 -16.92 8.22
C LEU A 154 -9.58 -16.20 6.94
N ARG A 155 -9.34 -16.78 5.75
CA ARG A 155 -9.90 -16.26 4.48
C ARG A 155 -11.42 -16.19 4.50
N GLY A 156 -12.08 -17.18 5.10
CA GLY A 156 -13.53 -17.18 5.29
C GLY A 156 -14.02 -15.99 6.13
N LEU A 157 -13.32 -15.69 7.23
CA LEU A 157 -13.61 -14.52 8.07
C LEU A 157 -13.39 -13.19 7.33
N GLU A 158 -12.29 -13.08 6.58
CA GLU A 158 -12.00 -11.93 5.73
C GLU A 158 -13.13 -11.69 4.72
N GLY A 159 -13.53 -12.75 4.00
CA GLY A 159 -14.59 -12.68 3.00
C GLY A 159 -15.93 -12.27 3.61
N ALA A 160 -16.28 -12.83 4.77
CA ALA A 160 -17.51 -12.47 5.49
C ALA A 160 -17.52 -11.02 5.97
N GLY A 161 -16.38 -10.49 6.43
CA GLY A 161 -16.25 -9.10 6.86
C GLY A 161 -16.28 -8.13 5.68
N SER A 162 -15.58 -8.46 4.59
CA SER A 162 -15.63 -7.73 3.33
C SER A 162 -17.05 -7.71 2.75
N ALA A 163 -17.79 -8.81 2.81
CA ALA A 163 -19.19 -8.87 2.35
C ALA A 163 -20.10 -7.94 3.16
N ALA A 164 -19.92 -7.87 4.49
CA ALA A 164 -20.68 -6.94 5.34
C ALA A 164 -20.40 -5.48 4.96
N TYR A 165 -19.12 -5.12 4.76
CA TYR A 165 -18.72 -3.78 4.34
C TYR A 165 -19.24 -3.43 2.94
N PHE A 166 -19.06 -4.31 1.95
CA PHE A 166 -19.51 -4.06 0.58
C PHE A 166 -21.04 -4.06 0.45
N GLY A 167 -21.76 -4.75 1.34
CA GLY A 167 -23.22 -4.74 1.39
C GLY A 167 -23.80 -3.35 1.68
N VAL A 168 -23.06 -2.48 2.37
CA VAL A 168 -23.48 -1.10 2.66
C VAL A 168 -22.75 -0.06 1.79
N PHE A 169 -21.93 -0.48 0.82
CA PHE A 169 -21.06 0.43 0.06
C PHE A 169 -21.82 1.51 -0.71
N ASN A 170 -22.99 1.18 -1.27
CA ASN A 170 -23.86 2.16 -1.96
C ASN A 170 -24.35 3.28 -1.02
N GLN A 171 -24.54 2.99 0.27
CA GLN A 171 -24.97 4.01 1.24
C GLN A 171 -23.87 5.05 1.53
N LEU A 172 -22.60 4.68 1.27
CA LEU A 172 -21.44 5.55 1.46
C LEU A 172 -21.20 6.48 0.24
N ILE A 173 -21.86 6.17 -0.88
CA ILE A 173 -21.81 6.97 -2.11
C ILE A 173 -22.97 7.97 -2.06
N ARG A 174 -22.62 9.26 -2.00
CA ARG A 174 -23.57 10.36 -1.85
C ARG A 174 -23.77 11.16 -3.14
N ALA A 175 -22.92 10.95 -4.13
CA ALA A 175 -23.08 11.60 -5.44
C ALA A 175 -24.01 10.77 -6.33
N GLU A 176 -24.89 11.48 -7.05
CA GLU A 176 -25.81 10.87 -8.02
C GLU A 176 -25.06 10.24 -9.20
N GLY A 177 -25.69 9.25 -9.85
CA GLY A 177 -25.16 8.57 -11.03
C GLY A 177 -24.12 7.47 -10.75
N PHE A 178 -23.67 7.33 -9.50
CA PHE A 178 -22.76 6.26 -9.09
C PHE A 178 -23.51 5.15 -8.36
N VAL A 179 -23.50 3.95 -8.92
CA VAL A 179 -24.07 2.75 -8.29
C VAL A 179 -23.02 1.66 -8.28
N PHE A 180 -22.67 1.22 -7.08
CA PHE A 180 -21.82 0.07 -6.85
C PHE A 180 -22.59 -1.23 -7.10
N LYS A 181 -22.08 -2.04 -8.03
CA LYS A 181 -22.52 -3.42 -8.26
C LYS A 181 -21.55 -4.39 -7.57
N PRO A 182 -21.94 -5.67 -7.37
CA PRO A 182 -21.03 -6.67 -6.83
C PRO A 182 -19.68 -6.67 -7.55
N ARG A 183 -18.59 -6.83 -6.78
CA ARG A 183 -17.22 -6.73 -7.29
C ARG A 183 -17.01 -7.68 -8.46
N HIS A 184 -16.71 -7.12 -9.63
CA HIS A 184 -16.45 -7.88 -10.84
C HIS A 184 -15.24 -7.34 -11.62
N ARG A 185 -14.59 -8.23 -12.37
CA ARG A 185 -13.52 -7.91 -13.32
C ARG A 185 -13.81 -8.67 -14.62
N PRO A 186 -13.94 -7.99 -15.78
CA PRO A 186 -13.76 -6.55 -15.99
C PRO A 186 -14.87 -5.70 -15.35
N ALA A 187 -14.63 -4.40 -15.14
CA ALA A 187 -15.62 -3.52 -14.51
C ALA A 187 -16.72 -3.11 -15.50
N THR A 188 -17.98 -3.20 -15.08
CA THR A 188 -19.17 -2.82 -15.87
C THR A 188 -19.95 -1.66 -15.24
N ASP A 189 -19.33 -0.96 -14.29
CA ASP A 189 -19.83 0.27 -13.68
C ASP A 189 -18.66 1.18 -13.24
N PRO A 190 -18.92 2.50 -13.10
CA PRO A 190 -17.90 3.48 -12.73
C PRO A 190 -17.19 3.19 -11.39
N VAL A 191 -17.94 2.71 -10.39
CA VAL A 191 -17.39 2.48 -9.04
C VAL A 191 -16.41 1.32 -9.06
N ASN A 192 -16.78 0.20 -9.69
CA ASN A 192 -15.89 -0.94 -9.86
C ASN A 192 -14.65 -0.57 -10.69
N SER A 193 -14.77 0.33 -11.67
CA SER A 193 -13.65 0.85 -12.46
C SER A 193 -12.66 1.63 -11.56
N LEU A 194 -13.16 2.56 -10.75
CA LEU A 194 -12.36 3.32 -9.77
C LEU A 194 -11.67 2.40 -8.75
N MET A 195 -12.39 1.43 -8.19
CA MET A 195 -11.83 0.45 -7.25
C MET A 195 -10.73 -0.39 -7.87
N ASN A 196 -10.91 -0.85 -9.11
CA ASN A 196 -9.88 -1.61 -9.81
C ASN A 196 -8.63 -0.77 -10.02
N PHE A 197 -8.79 0.50 -10.39
CA PHE A 197 -7.68 1.42 -10.57
C PHE A 197 -6.97 1.73 -9.23
N ALA A 198 -7.71 2.16 -8.20
CA ALA A 198 -7.18 2.47 -6.88
C ALA A 198 -6.45 1.29 -6.23
N TYR A 199 -7.01 0.07 -6.30
CA TYR A 199 -6.33 -1.12 -5.78
C TYR A 199 -5.09 -1.50 -6.59
N THR A 200 -5.06 -1.19 -7.89
CA THR A 200 -3.86 -1.41 -8.70
C THR A 200 -2.75 -0.45 -8.28
N LEU A 201 -3.05 0.84 -8.09
CA LEU A 201 -2.11 1.84 -7.59
C LEU A 201 -1.57 1.46 -6.21
N LEU A 202 -2.46 1.15 -5.27
CA LEU A 202 -2.07 0.74 -3.92
C LEU A 202 -1.20 -0.52 -3.92
N ARG A 203 -1.54 -1.52 -4.74
CA ARG A 203 -0.71 -2.72 -4.89
C ARG A 203 0.69 -2.35 -5.38
N HIS A 204 0.83 -1.43 -6.34
CA HIS A 204 2.14 -1.00 -6.81
C HIS A 204 2.94 -0.32 -5.71
N ASP A 205 2.35 0.59 -4.94
CA ASP A 205 3.05 1.26 -3.84
C ASP A 205 3.50 0.27 -2.76
N VAL A 206 2.64 -0.68 -2.38
CA VAL A 206 2.98 -1.73 -1.40
C VAL A 206 4.02 -2.70 -1.96
N GLN A 207 3.94 -3.04 -3.26
CA GLN A 207 4.97 -3.83 -3.94
C GLN A 207 6.32 -3.11 -3.93
N SER A 208 6.34 -1.80 -4.17
CA SER A 208 7.55 -0.98 -4.05
C SER A 208 8.12 -1.06 -2.63
N ALA A 209 7.28 -0.91 -1.60
CA ALA A 209 7.69 -0.99 -0.19
C ALA A 209 8.30 -2.35 0.19
N ILE A 210 7.68 -3.47 -0.19
CA ILE A 210 8.24 -4.79 0.14
C ILE A 210 9.54 -5.09 -0.64
N ASN A 211 9.67 -4.57 -1.86
CA ASN A 211 10.91 -4.65 -2.64
C ASN A 211 12.06 -3.86 -1.98
N ILE A 212 11.76 -2.65 -1.47
CA ILE A 212 12.71 -1.80 -0.73
C ILE A 212 13.20 -2.53 0.53
N VAL A 213 12.31 -3.20 1.26
CA VAL A 213 12.66 -3.95 2.48
C VAL A 213 13.42 -5.25 2.18
N GLY A 214 13.30 -5.78 0.96
CA GLY A 214 14.04 -6.95 0.51
C GLY A 214 13.29 -8.27 0.67
N PHE A 215 11.96 -8.25 0.75
CA PHE A 215 11.14 -9.46 0.66
C PHE A 215 11.19 -10.09 -0.74
N ASP A 216 10.80 -11.36 -0.82
CA ASP A 216 10.30 -11.96 -2.05
C ASP A 216 8.84 -11.49 -2.28
N PRO A 217 8.54 -10.70 -3.33
CA PRO A 217 7.19 -10.18 -3.55
C PRO A 217 6.13 -11.24 -3.84
N TYR A 218 6.54 -12.41 -4.35
CA TYR A 218 5.62 -13.45 -4.80
C TYR A 218 5.14 -14.34 -3.65
N LEU A 219 5.94 -14.43 -2.57
CA LEU A 219 5.62 -15.25 -1.41
C LEU A 219 4.74 -14.50 -0.39
N GLY A 220 3.42 -14.60 -0.55
CA GLY A 220 2.43 -14.20 0.46
C GLY A 220 2.00 -15.35 1.39
N TYR A 221 1.21 -15.00 2.40
CA TYR A 221 0.62 -15.89 3.40
C TYR A 221 -0.91 -15.95 3.30
N LEU A 222 -1.58 -14.80 3.08
CA LEU A 222 -3.04 -14.71 3.07
C LEU A 222 -3.60 -15.11 1.72
N HIS A 223 -3.20 -14.50 0.62
CA HIS A 223 -3.77 -14.79 -0.69
C HIS A 223 -3.18 -16.07 -1.31
N VAL A 224 -4.05 -16.86 -1.95
CA VAL A 224 -3.61 -18.05 -2.70
C VAL A 224 -2.61 -17.65 -3.79
N GLN A 225 -1.49 -18.37 -3.82
CA GLN A 225 -0.44 -18.18 -4.81
C GLN A 225 -0.97 -18.46 -6.21
N ARG A 226 -0.61 -17.59 -7.15
CA ARG A 226 -0.91 -17.73 -8.58
C ARG A 226 0.30 -17.26 -9.36
N TYR A 227 0.54 -17.88 -10.51
CA TYR A 227 1.66 -17.51 -11.37
C TYR A 227 1.67 -16.00 -11.66
N GLY A 228 2.83 -15.36 -11.48
CA GLY A 228 3.02 -13.92 -11.69
C GLY A 228 2.34 -12.99 -10.68
N ARG A 229 1.65 -13.52 -9.66
CA ARG A 229 0.97 -12.71 -8.65
C ARG A 229 1.92 -12.37 -7.50
N VAL A 230 2.12 -11.08 -7.24
CA VAL A 230 2.87 -10.56 -6.09
C VAL A 230 2.11 -10.77 -4.78
N GLY A 231 2.07 -12.01 -4.28
CA GLY A 231 1.26 -12.45 -3.15
C GLY A 231 1.39 -11.56 -1.92
N LEU A 232 2.62 -11.25 -1.51
CA LEU A 232 2.85 -10.47 -0.30
C LEU A 232 2.33 -9.03 -0.41
N ALA A 233 2.41 -8.43 -1.60
CA ALA A 233 1.85 -7.10 -1.83
C ALA A 233 0.33 -7.10 -1.69
N PHE A 234 -0.35 -8.15 -2.16
CA PHE A 234 -1.79 -8.32 -1.97
C PHE A 234 -2.17 -8.52 -0.51
N ASP A 235 -1.33 -9.19 0.28
CA ASP A 235 -1.61 -9.42 1.69
C ASP A 235 -1.43 -8.15 2.51
N LEU A 236 -0.26 -7.51 2.40
CA LEU A 236 0.07 -6.32 3.17
C LEU A 236 -0.82 -5.13 2.81
N MET A 237 -1.27 -5.04 1.54
CA MET A 237 -2.17 -3.95 1.14
C MET A 237 -3.53 -4.00 1.82
N GLU A 238 -3.96 -5.14 2.37
CA GLU A 238 -5.29 -5.28 3.00
C GLU A 238 -5.51 -4.27 4.13
N GLU A 239 -4.47 -3.93 4.89
CA GLU A 239 -4.53 -2.93 5.95
C GLU A 239 -4.79 -1.51 5.42
N PHE A 240 -4.30 -1.24 4.21
CA PHE A 240 -4.33 0.08 3.58
C PHE A 240 -5.53 0.30 2.66
N ARG A 241 -6.22 -0.77 2.23
CA ARG A 241 -7.41 -0.65 1.36
C ARG A 241 -8.46 0.33 1.90
N PRO A 242 -8.94 0.20 3.15
CA PRO A 242 -9.87 1.17 3.73
C PRO A 242 -9.28 2.57 3.87
N LEU A 243 -8.03 2.67 4.29
CA LEU A 243 -7.40 3.92 4.67
C LEU A 243 -7.02 4.80 3.47
N VAL A 244 -6.60 4.17 2.38
CA VAL A 244 -6.09 4.81 1.17
C VAL A 244 -7.07 4.63 0.03
N ALA A 245 -7.25 3.41 -0.47
CA ALA A 245 -7.98 3.18 -1.72
C ALA A 245 -9.48 3.51 -1.61
N ASP A 246 -10.20 2.92 -0.64
CA ASP A 246 -11.64 3.13 -0.50
C ASP A 246 -11.95 4.57 -0.09
N ASN A 247 -11.16 5.12 0.86
CA ASN A 247 -11.25 6.53 1.24
C ASN A 247 -11.08 7.46 0.03
N MET A 248 -10.12 7.15 -0.86
CA MET A 248 -9.91 7.92 -2.09
C MET A 248 -11.09 7.85 -3.05
N ILE A 249 -11.72 6.69 -3.18
CA ILE A 249 -12.89 6.50 -4.05
C ILE A 249 -14.07 7.32 -3.53
N PHE A 250 -14.39 7.21 -2.25
CA PHE A 250 -15.46 8.02 -1.66
C PHE A 250 -15.16 9.51 -1.72
N ASN A 251 -13.91 9.91 -1.48
CA ASN A 251 -13.51 11.32 -1.58
C ASN A 251 -13.65 11.84 -3.02
N ALA A 252 -13.17 11.07 -4.01
CA ALA A 252 -13.23 11.45 -5.41
C ALA A 252 -14.68 11.60 -5.91
N ILE A 253 -15.55 10.65 -5.55
CA ILE A 253 -16.97 10.66 -5.94
C ILE A 253 -17.74 11.73 -5.15
N ASN A 254 -17.70 11.69 -3.83
CA ASN A 254 -18.56 12.52 -2.98
C ASN A 254 -18.17 14.01 -3.03
N ARG A 255 -16.91 14.34 -3.34
CA ARG A 255 -16.47 15.73 -3.59
C ARG A 255 -16.53 16.13 -5.05
N ARG A 256 -17.06 15.29 -5.93
CA ARG A 256 -17.19 15.53 -7.37
C ARG A 256 -15.85 15.88 -8.05
N ILE A 257 -14.74 15.32 -7.55
CA ILE A 257 -13.45 15.36 -8.25
C ILE A 257 -13.53 14.51 -9.52
N ILE A 258 -14.27 13.40 -9.44
CA ILE A 258 -14.63 12.55 -10.57
C ILE A 258 -16.15 12.54 -10.70
N THR A 259 -16.63 12.70 -11.92
CA THR A 259 -18.05 12.73 -12.30
C THR A 259 -18.38 11.58 -13.25
N ILE A 260 -19.66 11.36 -13.54
CA ILE A 260 -20.07 10.31 -14.48
C ILE A 260 -19.53 10.53 -15.90
N ASN A 261 -19.26 11.79 -16.26
CA ASN A 261 -18.73 12.18 -17.57
C ASN A 261 -17.24 11.83 -17.72
N ASP A 262 -16.56 11.49 -16.63
CA ASP A 262 -15.16 11.08 -16.64
C ASP A 262 -14.98 9.58 -16.94
N PHE A 263 -16.02 8.94 -17.48
CA PHE A 263 -16.00 7.53 -17.83
C PHE A 263 -16.37 7.31 -19.30
N THR A 264 -15.71 6.33 -19.90
CA THR A 264 -16.02 5.81 -21.22
C THR A 264 -16.48 4.36 -21.10
N VAL A 265 -17.45 3.98 -21.91
CA VAL A 265 -17.97 2.62 -21.99
C VAL A 265 -17.55 2.03 -23.32
N GLU A 266 -16.87 0.88 -23.29
CA GLU A 266 -16.56 0.15 -24.52
C GLU A 266 -17.85 -0.45 -25.13
N PRO A 267 -18.19 -0.14 -26.39
CA PRO A 267 -19.48 -0.52 -26.97
C PRO A 267 -19.76 -2.03 -27.03
N ILE A 268 -18.72 -2.86 -27.20
CA ILE A 268 -18.88 -4.31 -27.40
C ILE A 268 -18.85 -5.06 -26.06
N SER A 269 -17.91 -4.69 -25.19
CA SER A 269 -17.62 -5.41 -23.95
C SER A 269 -18.36 -4.85 -22.73
N ASN A 270 -19.00 -3.68 -22.86
CA ASN A 270 -19.58 -2.89 -21.77
C ASN A 270 -18.58 -2.56 -20.64
N VAL A 271 -17.28 -2.62 -20.93
CA VAL A 271 -16.24 -2.33 -19.95
C VAL A 271 -16.20 -0.82 -19.72
N VAL A 272 -16.32 -0.42 -18.46
CA VAL A 272 -16.27 0.97 -18.04
C VAL A 272 -14.84 1.33 -17.65
N ARG A 273 -14.30 2.39 -18.23
CA ARG A 273 -12.97 2.92 -17.94
C ARG A 273 -13.04 4.40 -17.61
N LEU A 274 -12.08 4.88 -16.82
CA LEU A 274 -11.86 6.31 -16.69
C LEU A 274 -11.38 6.90 -18.03
N SER A 275 -11.85 8.10 -18.34
CA SER A 275 -11.27 8.95 -19.38
C SER A 275 -9.83 9.32 -19.03
N VAL A 276 -9.10 9.89 -19.99
CA VAL A 276 -7.71 10.33 -19.77
C VAL A 276 -7.68 11.45 -18.72
N GLU A 277 -8.62 12.38 -18.81
CA GLU A 277 -8.80 13.50 -17.91
C GLU A 277 -9.19 13.03 -16.51
N GLY A 278 -10.19 12.14 -16.40
CA GLY A 278 -10.61 11.56 -15.14
C GLY A 278 -9.49 10.78 -14.46
N ARG A 279 -8.71 10.02 -15.23
CA ARG A 279 -7.53 9.32 -14.72
C ARG A 279 -6.48 10.29 -14.17
N LYS A 280 -6.23 11.41 -14.85
CA LYS A 280 -5.29 12.44 -14.40
C LYS A 280 -5.72 13.09 -13.09
N GLU A 281 -7.00 13.47 -12.97
CA GLU A 281 -7.52 14.06 -11.73
C GLU A 281 -7.53 13.05 -10.57
N PHE A 282 -7.88 11.79 -10.83
CA PHE A 282 -7.80 10.74 -9.83
C PHE A 282 -6.37 10.52 -9.32
N LEU A 283 -5.39 10.48 -10.23
CA LEU A 283 -3.97 10.33 -9.88
C LEU A 283 -3.47 11.49 -9.01
N LYS A 284 -3.80 12.75 -9.36
CA LYS A 284 -3.45 13.91 -8.52
C LYS A 284 -4.02 13.79 -7.11
N ALA A 285 -5.28 13.38 -7.00
CA ALA A 285 -5.93 13.22 -5.71
C ALA A 285 -5.31 12.06 -4.91
N TYR A 286 -4.94 10.97 -5.59
CA TYR A 286 -4.26 9.81 -5.00
C TYR A 286 -2.87 10.18 -4.45
N GLU A 287 -2.07 10.92 -5.22
CA GLU A 287 -0.77 11.41 -4.76
C GLU A 287 -0.91 12.34 -3.55
N LYS A 288 -1.90 13.24 -3.55
CA LYS A 288 -2.18 14.07 -2.37
C LYS A 288 -2.52 13.24 -1.13
N LYS A 289 -3.25 12.12 -1.29
CA LYS A 289 -3.53 11.21 -0.19
C LYS A 289 -2.27 10.49 0.30
N LYS A 290 -1.40 10.03 -0.59
CA LYS A 290 -0.12 9.42 -0.23
C LYS A 290 0.75 10.34 0.64
N GLN A 291 0.77 11.64 0.30
CA GLN A 291 1.50 12.66 1.06
C GLN A 291 0.79 13.14 2.34
N SER A 292 -0.47 12.76 2.56
CA SER A 292 -1.17 13.18 3.78
C SER A 292 -0.58 12.52 5.03
N GLU A 293 -0.37 13.33 6.06
CA GLU A 293 0.25 12.89 7.31
C GLU A 293 -0.77 12.36 8.31
N PHE A 294 -0.33 11.39 9.12
CA PHE A 294 -1.04 10.92 10.30
C PHE A 294 -0.03 10.50 11.37
N LYS A 295 -0.49 10.34 12.62
CA LYS A 295 0.34 9.81 13.71
C LYS A 295 0.31 8.29 13.66
N HIS A 296 1.44 7.64 13.38
CA HIS A 296 1.52 6.19 13.34
C HIS A 296 1.23 5.60 14.72
N PRO A 297 0.25 4.68 14.88
CA PRO A 297 -0.22 4.23 16.19
C PRO A 297 0.85 3.48 16.99
N VAL A 298 1.68 2.68 16.32
CA VAL A 298 2.78 1.92 16.96
C VAL A 298 4.00 2.80 17.25
N LEU A 299 4.49 3.55 16.25
CA LEU A 299 5.72 4.34 16.37
C LEU A 299 5.53 5.68 17.11
N GLY A 300 4.30 6.15 17.27
CA GLY A 300 3.99 7.41 17.95
C GLY A 300 4.45 8.69 17.23
N LYS A 301 5.05 8.57 16.04
CA LYS A 301 5.54 9.69 15.22
C LYS A 301 4.61 10.01 14.06
N LYS A 302 4.66 11.24 13.56
CA LYS A 302 4.01 11.60 12.29
C LYS A 302 4.71 10.91 11.13
N CYS A 303 3.93 10.42 10.18
CA CYS A 303 4.42 9.95 8.88
C CYS A 303 3.31 10.12 7.83
N THR A 304 3.72 10.12 6.57
CA THR A 304 2.81 10.07 5.42
C THR A 304 2.29 8.64 5.19
N TYR A 305 1.25 8.48 4.38
CA TYR A 305 0.82 7.13 3.93
C TYR A 305 1.88 6.43 3.07
N GLN A 306 2.62 7.20 2.26
CA GLN A 306 3.73 6.64 1.47
C GLN A 306 4.80 6.01 2.37
N GLU A 307 5.22 6.72 3.42
CA GLU A 307 6.16 6.18 4.41
C GLU A 307 5.56 4.99 5.17
N ALA A 308 4.25 5.03 5.45
CA ALA A 308 3.57 3.96 6.17
C ALA A 308 3.62 2.60 5.45
N PHE A 309 3.61 2.58 4.11
CA PHE A 309 3.78 1.35 3.34
C PHE A 309 5.10 0.65 3.67
N GLU A 310 6.21 1.40 3.66
CA GLU A 310 7.54 0.91 4.02
C GLU A 310 7.62 0.56 5.51
N ILE A 311 7.06 1.40 6.39
CA ILE A 311 7.05 1.13 7.83
C ILE A 311 6.37 -0.21 8.14
N GLN A 312 5.22 -0.50 7.52
CA GLN A 312 4.51 -1.76 7.75
C GLN A 312 5.28 -2.95 7.18
N ALA A 313 5.91 -2.81 6.01
CA ALA A 313 6.81 -3.85 5.49
C ALA A 313 7.99 -4.11 6.45
N ARG A 314 8.59 -3.06 7.03
CA ARG A 314 9.68 -3.19 8.02
C ARG A 314 9.20 -3.84 9.32
N LEU A 315 8.02 -3.50 9.81
CA LEU A 315 7.43 -4.15 11.00
C LEU A 315 7.17 -5.63 10.77
N LEU A 316 6.70 -5.99 9.58
CA LEU A 316 6.54 -7.39 9.18
C LEU A 316 7.89 -8.12 9.16
N ALA A 317 8.92 -7.51 8.59
CA ALA A 317 10.26 -8.11 8.52
C ALA A 317 10.82 -8.37 9.93
N LYS A 318 10.70 -7.38 10.83
CA LYS A 318 11.12 -7.51 12.23
C LYS A 318 10.42 -8.66 12.94
N TYR A 319 9.11 -8.81 12.74
CA TYR A 319 8.36 -9.91 13.34
C TYR A 319 8.84 -11.28 12.82
N LEU A 320 9.00 -11.42 11.50
CA LEU A 320 9.44 -12.68 10.89
C LEU A 320 10.86 -13.07 11.33
N MET A 321 11.74 -12.08 11.53
CA MET A 321 13.10 -12.28 12.04
C MET A 321 13.16 -12.51 13.56
N GLY A 322 12.04 -12.38 14.27
CA GLY A 322 11.98 -12.55 15.73
C GLY A 322 12.50 -11.36 16.53
N GLU A 323 12.60 -10.17 15.92
CA GLU A 323 13.03 -8.95 16.61
C GLU A 323 11.90 -8.30 17.43
N ILE A 324 10.64 -8.64 17.13
CA ILE A 324 9.45 -8.21 17.87
C ILE A 324 8.50 -9.39 18.07
N ASP A 325 7.79 -9.42 19.19
CA ASP A 325 6.96 -10.57 19.58
C ASP A 325 5.69 -10.75 18.72
N GLN A 326 5.18 -9.66 18.14
CA GLN A 326 3.91 -9.63 17.42
C GLN A 326 4.02 -8.65 16.26
N TYR A 327 3.51 -9.02 15.09
CA TYR A 327 3.24 -8.09 14.00
C TYR A 327 2.04 -7.18 14.35
N PRO A 328 2.22 -5.85 14.46
CA PRO A 328 1.14 -4.93 14.80
C PRO A 328 0.52 -4.31 13.54
N PRO A 329 -0.73 -4.66 13.16
CA PRO A 329 -1.36 -4.12 11.97
C PRO A 329 -1.66 -2.63 12.11
N LEU A 330 -1.62 -1.90 11.01
CA LEU A 330 -1.99 -0.49 10.95
C LEU A 330 -3.50 -0.31 11.13
N VAL A 331 -3.90 0.23 12.28
CA VAL A 331 -5.28 0.60 12.59
C VAL A 331 -5.35 2.05 13.01
N LEU A 332 -6.11 2.86 12.27
CA LEU A 332 -6.35 4.26 12.63
C LEU A 332 -7.68 4.38 13.38
N ARG A 333 -7.69 5.20 14.43
CA ARG A 333 -8.88 5.44 15.26
C ARG A 333 -9.73 6.56 14.71
#